data_AF-A0A7Z8P204-F1
#
_entry.id   AF-A0A7Z8P204-F1
#
_cell.length_a   1.000
_cell.length_b   1.000
_cell.length_c   1.000
_cell.angle_alpha   90.00
_cell.angle_beta   90.00
_cell.angle_gamma   90.00
#
_symmetry.space_group_name_H-M   'P 1'
#
loop_
_entity.id
_entity.type
_entity.pdbx_description
1 polymer ?
#
loop_
_entity_poly.entity_id
_entity_poly.type
_entity_poly.pdbx_seq_one_letter_code
_entity_poly.pdbx_strand_id
1 'polypeptide(L)'
;MNPTKEEIFDKAKHAVMDLDEIAVEKIAYEALEAGVSPVELIELGFVEGMKAVGDLFEEGKSQLAEIFEASHIVESGINVLRPAIMGSKNNVCLFGNLVVGM
;
A
#
# COMPACT_ATOMS: atom_id res chain seq x y z
N MET A 1 -18.35 11.31 12.31
CA MET A 1 -18.29 9.85 12.16
C MET A 1 -16.87 9.57 11.75
N ASN A 2 -16.02 9.04 12.63
CA ASN A 2 -14.65 8.73 12.26
C ASN A 2 -14.71 7.57 11.27
N PRO A 3 -14.03 7.63 10.11
CA PRO A 3 -13.94 6.47 9.23
C PRO A 3 -13.39 5.30 10.05
N THR A 4 -14.10 4.17 10.02
CA THR A 4 -13.61 2.96 10.70
C THR A 4 -12.36 2.47 9.98
N LYS A 5 -11.44 1.85 10.71
CA LYS A 5 -10.20 1.26 10.16
C LYS A 5 -10.45 0.41 8.91
N GLU A 6 -11.57 -0.33 8.88
CA GLU A 6 -12.00 -1.15 7.74
C GLU A 6 -12.31 -0.33 6.48
N GLU A 7 -12.93 0.85 6.61
CA GLU A 7 -13.21 1.73 5.48
C GLU A 7 -11.93 2.29 4.86
N ILE A 8 -10.93 2.58 5.68
CA ILE A 8 -9.62 3.05 5.22
C ILE A 8 -8.90 1.93 4.46
N PHE A 9 -9.00 0.68 4.92
CA PHE A 9 -8.44 -0.48 4.23
C PHE A 9 -9.13 -0.74 2.89
N ASP A 10 -10.46 -0.68 2.85
CA ASP A 10 -11.21 -0.86 1.59
C ASP A 10 -10.88 0.23 0.57
N LYS A 11 -10.80 1.49 1.01
CA LYS A 11 -10.33 2.59 0.17
C LYS A 11 -8.91 2.35 -0.35
N ALA A 12 -7.99 1.91 0.52
CA ALA A 12 -6.60 1.64 0.14
C ALA A 12 -6.52 0.54 -0.92
N LYS A 13 -7.32 -0.52 -0.75
CA LYS A 13 -7.45 -1.61 -1.72
C LYS A 13 -7.94 -1.09 -3.07
N HIS A 14 -9.03 -0.33 -3.08
CA HIS A 14 -9.59 0.25 -4.30
C HIS A 14 -8.62 1.20 -4.99
N ALA A 15 -7.91 2.05 -4.25
CA ALA A 15 -6.93 2.98 -4.81
C ALA A 15 -5.77 2.25 -5.52
N VAL A 16 -5.32 1.11 -4.97
CA VAL A 16 -4.31 0.26 -5.63
C VAL A 16 -4.87 -0.41 -6.88
N MET A 17 -6.12 -0.88 -6.83
CA MET A 17 -6.78 -1.50 -8.00
C MET A 17 -7.04 -0.50 -9.13
N ASP A 18 -7.32 0.76 -8.81
CA ASP A 18 -7.54 1.85 -9.77
C ASP A 18 -6.23 2.47 -10.28
N LEU A 19 -5.08 2.02 -9.74
CA LEU A 19 -3.76 2.57 -10.03
C LEU A 19 -3.66 4.09 -9.74
N ASP A 20 -4.29 4.55 -8.66
CA ASP A 20 -4.31 5.96 -8.27
C ASP A 20 -3.29 6.25 -7.16
N GLU A 21 -2.10 6.71 -7.55
CA GLU A 21 -1.00 7.07 -6.64
C GLU A 21 -1.42 8.12 -5.61
N ILE A 22 -2.11 9.17 -6.07
CA ILE A 22 -2.50 10.31 -5.24
C ILE A 22 -3.50 9.86 -4.18
N ALA A 23 -4.45 9.01 -4.55
CA ALA A 23 -5.40 8.43 -3.61
C ALA A 23 -4.69 7.57 -2.57
N VAL A 24 -3.73 6.73 -2.98
CA VAL A 24 -2.95 5.87 -2.08
C VAL A 24 -2.17 6.69 -1.05
N GLU A 25 -1.46 7.75 -1.47
CA GLU A 25 -0.76 8.64 -0.55
C GLU A 25 -1.73 9.31 0.43
N LYS A 26 -2.86 9.82 -0.08
CA LYS A 26 -3.86 10.50 0.74
C LYS A 26 -4.48 9.57 1.79
N ILE A 27 -4.76 8.32 1.43
CA ILE A 27 -5.30 7.31 2.35
C ILE A 27 -4.25 6.94 3.40
N ALA A 28 -2.96 6.88 3.02
CA ALA A 28 -1.87 6.69 3.97
C ALA A 28 -1.83 7.81 5.02
N TYR A 29 -1.96 9.08 4.61
CA TYR A 29 -2.09 10.20 5.56
C TYR A 29 -3.35 10.09 6.42
N GLU A 30 -4.51 9.79 5.83
CA GLU A 30 -5.79 9.64 6.54
C GLU A 30 -5.71 8.52 7.60
N ALA A 31 -5.02 7.41 7.29
CA ALA A 31 -4.75 6.32 8.23
C ALA A 31 -3.87 6.76 9.40
N LEU A 32 -2.82 7.54 9.15
CA LEU A 32 -1.96 8.07 10.20
C LEU A 32 -2.72 9.05 11.11
N GLU A 33 -3.55 9.92 10.54
CA GLU A 33 -4.40 10.85 11.31
C GLU A 33 -5.48 10.12 12.12
N ALA A 34 -6.05 9.05 11.57
CA ALA A 34 -7.01 8.19 12.25
C ALA A 34 -6.38 7.29 13.34
N GLY A 35 -5.04 7.26 13.44
CA GLY A 35 -4.32 6.41 14.40
C GLY A 35 -4.34 4.93 14.04
N VAL A 36 -4.55 4.61 12.75
CA VAL A 36 -4.45 3.23 12.23
C VAL A 36 -2.99 2.83 12.14
N SER A 37 -2.67 1.59 12.52
CA SER A 37 -1.30 1.09 12.40
C SER A 37 -0.88 1.09 10.93
N PRO A 38 0.23 1.75 10.56
CA PRO A 38 0.72 1.75 9.18
C PRO A 38 1.01 0.35 8.66
N VAL A 39 1.44 -0.57 9.53
CA VAL A 39 1.65 -1.99 9.20
C VAL A 39 0.32 -2.67 8.82
N GLU A 40 -0.74 -2.44 9.59
CA GLU A 40 -2.07 -2.99 9.27
C GLU A 40 -2.61 -2.42 7.95
N LEU A 41 -2.38 -1.13 7.65
CA LEU A 41 -2.80 -0.54 6.37
C LEU A 41 -2.09 -1.19 5.17
N ILE A 42 -0.80 -1.50 5.32
CA ILE A 42 -0.04 -2.17 4.26
C ILE A 42 -0.57 -3.59 4.06
N GLU A 43 -0.71 -4.38 5.13
CA GLU A 43 -1.13 -5.78 5.02
C GLU A 43 -2.61 -5.95 4.62
N LEU A 44 -3.51 -5.14 5.20
CA LEU A 44 -4.96 -5.28 5.00
C LEU A 44 -5.51 -4.39 3.87
N GLY A 45 -4.77 -3.36 3.46
CA GLY A 45 -5.16 -2.44 2.38
C GLY A 45 -4.34 -2.69 1.12
N PHE A 46 -3.05 -2.32 1.16
CA PHE A 46 -2.21 -2.33 -0.04
C PHE A 46 -1.91 -3.74 -0.58
N VAL A 47 -1.57 -4.69 0.29
CA VAL A 47 -1.29 -6.08 -0.11
C VAL A 47 -2.56 -6.76 -0.63
N GLU A 48 -3.71 -6.53 -0.01
CA GLU A 48 -5.00 -7.02 -0.50
C GLU A 48 -5.38 -6.41 -1.86
N GLY A 49 -5.05 -5.14 -2.09
CA GLY A 49 -5.21 -4.48 -3.40
C GLY A 49 -4.31 -5.11 -4.46
N MET A 50 -3.03 -5.29 -4.13
CA MET A 50 -2.07 -5.94 -5.01
C MET A 50 -2.46 -7.38 -5.34
N LYS A 51 -3.00 -8.12 -4.36
CA LYS A 51 -3.53 -9.46 -4.57
C LYS A 51 -4.69 -9.45 -5.55
N ALA A 52 -5.62 -8.50 -5.43
CA ALA A 52 -6.73 -8.36 -6.37
C ALA A 52 -6.25 -8.05 -7.80
N VAL A 53 -5.24 -7.18 -7.96
CA VAL A 53 -4.60 -6.91 -9.27
C VAL A 53 -3.91 -8.17 -9.81
N GLY A 54 -3.26 -8.96 -8.94
CA GLY A 54 -2.66 -10.25 -9.30
C GLY A 54 -3.70 -11.28 -9.76
N ASP A 55 -4.81 -11.43 -9.04
CA ASP A 55 -5.94 -12.29 -9.42
C ASP A 55 -6.50 -11.88 -10.81
N LEU A 56 -6.64 -10.56 -11.08
CA LEU A 56 -7.07 -10.05 -12.40
C LEU A 56 -6.08 -10.40 -13.52
N PHE A 57 -4.78 -10.39 -13.24
CA PHE A 57 -3.77 -10.82 -14.19
C PHE A 57 -3.83 -12.32 -14.47
N GLU A 58 -4.04 -13.15 -13.44
CA GLU A 58 -4.24 -14.60 -13.61
C GLU A 58 -5.51 -14.91 -14.43
N GLU A 59 -6.56 -14.11 -14.28
CA GLU A 59 -7.78 -14.18 -15.10
C GLU A 59 -7.60 -13.62 -16.53
N GLY A 60 -6.45 -13.03 -16.85
CA GLY A 60 -6.19 -12.38 -18.14
C GLY A 60 -6.93 -11.05 -18.36
N LYS A 61 -7.39 -10.42 -17.27
CA LYS A 61 -8.09 -9.11 -17.28
C LYS A 61 -7.16 -7.92 -17.03
N SER A 62 -5.95 -8.15 -16.54
CA SER A 62 -4.90 -7.13 -16.36
C SER A 62 -3.60 -7.52 -17.05
N GLN A 63 -2.75 -6.55 -17.34
CA GLN A 63 -1.45 -6.69 -18.01
C GLN A 63 -0.30 -6.63 -17.00
N LEU A 64 0.86 -7.16 -17.38
CA LEU A 64 2.08 -7.11 -16.55
C LEU A 64 2.51 -5.67 -16.21
N ALA A 65 2.22 -4.71 -17.09
CA ALA A 65 2.50 -3.29 -16.86
C ALA A 65 1.67 -2.73 -15.69
N GLU A 66 0.40 -3.13 -15.57
CA GLU A 66 -0.47 -2.72 -14.46
C GLU A 66 0.02 -3.28 -13.12
N ILE A 67 0.52 -4.52 -13.09
CA ILE A 67 1.16 -5.08 -11.88
C ILE A 67 2.38 -4.25 -11.48
N PHE A 68 3.20 -3.87 -12.46
CA PHE A 68 4.39 -3.07 -12.19
C PHE A 68 4.02 -1.68 -11.65
N GLU A 69 2.99 -1.06 -12.23
CA GLU A 69 2.47 0.24 -11.79
C GLU A 69 1.85 0.16 -10.39
N ALA A 70 1.01 -0.85 -10.12
CA ALA A 70 0.45 -1.12 -8.79
C ALA A 70 1.56 -1.29 -7.73
N SER A 71 2.65 -1.99 -8.07
CA SER A 71 3.81 -2.14 -7.19
C SER A 71 4.44 -0.79 -6.83
N HIS A 72 4.58 0.10 -7.81
CA HIS A 72 5.15 1.43 -7.65
C HIS A 72 4.26 2.33 -6.77
N ILE A 73 2.95 2.26 -7.01
CA ILE A 73 1.95 3.02 -6.25
C ILE A 73 1.91 2.56 -4.79
N VAL A 74 1.91 1.25 -4.55
CA VAL A 74 1.99 0.69 -3.21
C VAL A 74 3.29 1.12 -2.52
N GLU A 75 4.42 1.12 -3.23
CA GLU A 75 5.69 1.59 -2.70
C GLU A 75 5.63 3.08 -2.30
N SER A 76 4.99 3.92 -3.10
CA SER A 76 4.77 5.35 -2.81
C SER A 76 3.95 5.53 -1.52
N GLY A 77 2.84 4.79 -1.38
CA GLY A 77 2.02 4.75 -0.16
C GLY A 77 2.80 4.28 1.07
N ILE A 78 3.61 3.22 0.93
CA ILE A 78 4.50 2.76 2.01
C ILE A 78 5.51 3.84 2.37
N ASN A 79 6.04 4.58 1.40
CA ASN A 79 7.02 5.63 1.64
C ASN A 79 6.46 6.79 2.48
N VAL A 80 5.16 7.10 2.34
CA VAL A 80 4.44 8.03 3.23
C VAL A 80 4.36 7.50 4.66
N LEU A 81 4.14 6.19 4.81
CA LEU A 81 4.03 5.55 6.13
C LEU A 81 5.40 5.32 6.79
N ARG A 82 6.48 5.15 6.02
CA ARG A 82 7.86 4.91 6.50
C ARG A 82 8.31 5.89 7.60
N PRO A 83 8.20 7.23 7.47
CA PRO A 83 8.60 8.14 8.53
C PRO A 83 7.76 7.97 9.81
N ALA A 84 6.47 7.63 9.69
CA ALA A 84 5.62 7.36 10.86
C ALA A 84 6.00 6.04 11.56
N ILE A 85 6.33 5.00 10.78
CA ILE A 85 6.85 3.72 11.28
C ILE A 85 8.23 3.91 11.94
N MET A 86 9.12 4.70 11.33
CA MET A 86 10.49 4.88 11.83
C MET A 86 10.55 5.82 13.03
N GLY A 87 9.66 6.82 13.10
CA GLY A 87 9.50 7.69 14.27
C GLY A 87 8.93 6.95 15.48
N SER A 88 8.09 5.93 15.24
CA SER A 88 7.61 5.01 16.27
C SER A 88 8.53 3.80 16.38
N LYS A 89 9.58 3.89 17.21
CA LYS A 89 10.46 2.75 17.55
C LYS A 89 9.65 1.46 17.80
N ASN A 90 9.51 0.62 16.77
CA ASN A 90 9.27 -0.82 16.85
C ASN A 90 9.22 -1.42 15.42
N ASN A 91 10.35 -2.02 15.02
CA ASN A 91 10.47 -3.19 14.14
C ASN A 91 9.65 -3.24 12.84
N VAL A 92 10.17 -2.58 11.79
CA VAL A 92 9.98 -3.02 10.40
C VAL A 92 11.34 -3.27 9.77
N CYS A 93 11.58 -4.54 9.41
CA CYS A 93 12.73 -5.00 8.66
C CYS A 93 12.82 -4.23 7.33
N LEU A 94 13.99 -3.66 7.05
CA LEU A 94 14.39 -3.12 5.76
C LEU A 94 14.26 -4.20 4.66
N PHE A 95 13.09 -4.30 4.02
CA PHE A 95 12.97 -4.88 2.68
C PHE A 95 13.48 -3.80 1.71
N GLY A 96 14.79 -3.78 1.48
CA GLY A 96 15.41 -2.70 0.69
C GLY A 96 16.92 -2.76 0.55
N ASN A 97 17.55 -3.94 0.62
CA ASN A 97 18.96 -4.06 0.22
C ASN A 97 19.22 -5.37 -0.52
N LEU A 98 18.76 -5.45 -1.77
CA LEU A 98 19.39 -6.33 -2.76
C LEU A 98 20.12 -5.45 -3.77
N VAL A 99 21.28 -4.96 -3.31
CA VAL A 99 22.24 -4.27 -4.16
C VAL A 99 22.77 -5.23 -5.20
N VAL A 100 22.65 -4.80 -6.46
CA VAL A 100 23.30 -5.34 -7.65
C VAL A 100 24.81 -5.47 -7.39
N GLY A 101 25.30 -6.71 -7.39
CA GLY A 101 26.72 -7.03 -7.58
C GLY A 101 26.90 -7.52 -9.02
N MET A 102 27.87 -6.90 -9.70
CA MET A 102 28.24 -7.07 -11.12
C MET A 102 28.25 -8.50 -11.67
#